data_AF-A0AB37U330-F1
#
_entry.id   AF-A0AB37U330-F1
#
_cell.length_a   1.000
_cell.length_b   1.000
_cell.length_c   1.000
_cell.angle_alpha   90.00
_cell.angle_beta   90.00
_cell.angle_gamma   90.00
#
_symmetry.space_group_name_H-M   'P 1'
#
loop_
_entity.id
_entity.type
_entity.pdbx_description
1 polymer ?
#
loop_
_entity_poly.entity_id
_entity_poly.type
_entity_poly.pdbx_seq_one_letter_code
_entity_poly.pdbx_strand_id
1 'polypeptide(L)'
;MIGITDIEAAAERIAGHVVRTPTVPSPGLSGLLGVPVTAKLELLQRTGSFKARGATAKLLSLTEAERAAGVVAVSGGNHGVAVAVMAAALDVKATVVMPRTAPARSVEVAEEAGALVRLTDGMDSAFALVSRLREEGLTLVHPFDDPVVVAGQGTVGLEFAEDAGELTDVVVSIGGGGLIAGVAAALRARRPDVRIWGVETEGAEAMSQALAAGGPRSVSLSSIVTTLSAPAVSRLTYEHVSALVTEVLVVPDREAVEGSLALAEHGKVWTEPAAGCLLPAARRVVERVGDGARIGLVVCGGNATTADMTGWADRFGLR
;
A
#
# COMPACT_ATOMS: atom_id res chain seq x y z
N MET A 1 -16.75 -8.60 -5.70
CA MET A 1 -15.64 -8.50 -4.72
C MET A 1 -14.73 -9.72 -4.83
N ILE A 2 -13.44 -9.54 -4.56
CA ILE A 2 -12.41 -10.58 -4.46
C ILE A 2 -12.68 -11.38 -3.19
N GLY A 3 -12.71 -12.70 -3.31
CA GLY A 3 -12.97 -13.63 -2.21
C GLY A 3 -11.70 -14.22 -1.61
N ILE A 4 -11.87 -14.99 -0.53
CA ILE A 4 -10.77 -15.71 0.12
C ILE A 4 -10.08 -16.70 -0.83
N THR A 5 -10.83 -17.38 -1.70
CA THR A 5 -10.30 -18.34 -2.68
C THR A 5 -9.37 -17.68 -3.69
N ASP A 6 -9.67 -16.45 -4.12
CA ASP A 6 -8.80 -15.70 -5.03
C ASP A 6 -7.48 -15.33 -4.34
N ILE A 7 -7.55 -15.00 -3.04
CA ILE A 7 -6.40 -14.62 -2.22
C ILE A 7 -5.52 -15.83 -1.91
N GLU A 8 -6.10 -16.99 -1.57
CA GLU A 8 -5.38 -18.24 -1.38
C GLU A 8 -4.66 -18.67 -2.66
N ALA A 9 -5.35 -18.63 -3.80
CA ALA A 9 -4.74 -18.91 -5.10
C ALA A 9 -3.62 -17.91 -5.45
N ALA A 10 -3.78 -16.63 -5.07
CA ALA A 10 -2.71 -15.65 -5.22
C ALA A 10 -1.52 -15.95 -4.30
N ALA A 11 -1.75 -16.35 -3.05
CA ALA A 11 -0.70 -16.72 -2.09
C ALA A 11 0.12 -17.91 -2.60
N GLU A 12 -0.53 -18.95 -3.10
CA GLU A 12 0.13 -20.10 -3.74
C GLU A 12 0.97 -19.66 -4.94
N ARG A 13 0.41 -18.82 -5.82
CA ARG A 13 1.09 -18.35 -7.03
C ARG A 13 2.35 -17.54 -6.73
N ILE A 14 2.31 -16.64 -5.74
CA ILE A 14 3.46 -15.76 -5.41
C ILE A 14 4.46 -16.40 -4.45
N ALA A 15 4.18 -17.60 -3.93
CA ALA A 15 5.06 -18.31 -3.02
C ALA A 15 6.46 -18.49 -3.62
N GLY A 16 7.50 -18.27 -2.81
CA GLY A 16 8.90 -18.31 -3.25
C GLY A 16 9.39 -17.04 -3.99
N HIS A 17 8.49 -16.23 -4.54
CA HIS A 17 8.82 -14.98 -5.21
C HIS A 17 8.74 -13.76 -4.30
N VAL A 18 7.97 -13.83 -3.21
CA VAL A 18 7.85 -12.78 -2.19
C VAL A 18 8.29 -13.29 -0.82
N VAL A 19 8.60 -12.37 0.09
CA VAL A 19 8.89 -12.68 1.49
C VAL A 19 7.56 -12.82 2.25
N ARG A 20 7.37 -13.91 3.00
CA ARG A 20 6.40 -13.92 4.10
C ARG A 20 6.95 -13.02 5.20
N THR A 21 6.51 -11.77 5.23
CA THR A 21 7.12 -10.74 6.09
C THR A 21 6.83 -11.02 7.57
N PRO A 22 7.70 -10.61 8.50
CA PRO A 22 7.47 -10.80 9.92
C PRO A 22 6.16 -10.16 10.39
N THR A 23 5.43 -10.90 11.21
CA THR A 23 4.30 -10.42 12.02
C THR A 23 4.76 -10.48 13.47
N VAL A 24 4.96 -9.32 14.11
CA VAL A 24 5.63 -9.25 15.41
C VAL A 24 4.83 -8.45 16.43
N PRO A 25 4.63 -8.97 17.65
CA PRO A 25 4.23 -8.14 18.79
C PRO A 25 5.26 -7.02 18.99
N SER A 26 4.81 -5.80 19.26
CA SER A 26 5.68 -4.65 19.48
C SER A 26 5.50 -4.08 20.88
N PRO A 27 6.39 -4.40 21.84
CA PRO A 27 6.32 -3.87 23.20
C PRO A 27 6.41 -2.34 23.24
N GLY A 28 7.25 -1.75 22.41
CA GLY A 28 7.42 -0.30 22.35
C GLY A 28 6.16 0.43 21.86
N LEU A 29 5.53 -0.07 20.79
CA LEU A 29 4.26 0.49 20.32
C LEU A 29 3.11 0.19 21.27
N SER A 30 3.15 -0.97 21.95
CA SER A 30 2.16 -1.29 22.98
C SER A 30 2.23 -0.32 24.15
N GLY A 31 3.44 0.02 24.61
CA GLY A 31 3.64 1.06 25.63
C GLY A 31 3.21 2.45 25.16
N LEU A 32 3.41 2.78 23.89
CA LEU A 32 3.00 4.07 23.31
C LEU A 32 1.47 4.20 23.21
N LEU A 33 0.77 3.13 22.83
CA LEU A 33 -0.69 3.13 22.63
C LEU A 33 -1.48 2.70 23.88
N GLY A 34 -0.81 2.20 24.92
CA GLY A 34 -1.44 1.74 26.16
C GLY A 34 -2.17 0.39 26.04
N VAL A 35 -2.07 -0.29 24.89
CA VAL A 35 -2.76 -1.55 24.59
C VAL A 35 -1.84 -2.50 23.82
N PRO A 36 -2.09 -3.82 23.75
CA PRO A 36 -1.29 -4.73 22.93
C PRO A 36 -1.29 -4.35 21.44
N VAL A 37 -0.09 -4.30 20.84
CA VAL A 37 0.12 -3.99 19.42
C VAL A 37 0.92 -5.09 18.73
N THR A 38 0.44 -5.54 17.57
CA THR A 38 1.14 -6.45 16.66
C THR A 38 1.31 -5.77 15.29
N ALA A 39 2.50 -5.82 14.72
CA ALA A 39 2.82 -5.18 13.43
C ALA A 39 3.12 -6.23 12.35
N LYS A 40 2.48 -6.08 11.18
CA LYS A 40 2.82 -6.80 9.94
C LYS A 40 3.79 -5.94 9.12
N LEU A 41 5.05 -6.35 9.02
CA LEU A 41 6.16 -5.51 8.55
C LEU A 41 6.39 -5.62 7.03
N GLU A 42 5.44 -5.12 6.23
CA GLU A 42 5.57 -5.12 4.76
C GLU A 42 6.70 -4.21 4.22
N LEU A 43 7.24 -3.31 5.05
CA LEU A 43 8.47 -2.57 4.76
C LEU A 43 9.70 -3.49 4.52
N LEU A 44 9.68 -4.73 5.03
CA LEU A 44 10.74 -5.73 4.86
C LEU A 44 10.54 -6.60 3.61
N GLN A 45 9.54 -6.31 2.79
CA GLN A 45 9.34 -6.98 1.51
C GLN A 45 10.48 -6.62 0.54
N ARG A 46 10.71 -7.45 -0.49
CA ARG A 46 11.80 -7.32 -1.49
C ARG A 46 12.02 -5.91 -2.05
N THR A 47 10.95 -5.12 -2.14
CA THR A 47 10.95 -3.79 -2.77
C THR A 47 10.65 -2.68 -1.76
N GLY A 48 10.81 -2.95 -0.46
CA GLY A 48 10.58 -2.00 0.63
C GLY A 48 9.11 -1.68 0.92
N SER A 49 8.17 -2.41 0.31
CA SER A 49 6.73 -2.26 0.55
C SER A 49 5.92 -3.47 0.07
N PHE A 50 4.65 -3.52 0.48
CA PHE A 50 3.70 -4.57 0.10
C PHE A 50 3.50 -4.74 -1.41
N LYS A 51 3.80 -3.71 -2.22
CA LYS A 51 3.50 -3.66 -3.66
C LYS A 51 4.11 -4.82 -4.46
N ALA A 52 5.22 -5.41 -3.98
CA ALA A 52 5.82 -6.60 -4.59
C ALA A 52 4.81 -7.75 -4.74
N ARG A 53 3.86 -7.90 -3.82
CA ARG A 53 2.88 -9.00 -3.83
C ARG A 53 1.95 -8.93 -5.03
N GLY A 54 1.19 -7.84 -5.16
CA GLY A 54 0.31 -7.67 -6.31
C GLY A 54 1.06 -7.53 -7.64
N ALA A 55 2.25 -6.92 -7.66
CA ALA A 55 3.09 -6.88 -8.87
C ALA A 55 3.48 -8.30 -9.32
N THR A 56 3.98 -9.12 -8.39
CA THR A 56 4.32 -10.53 -8.66
C THR A 56 3.10 -11.33 -9.10
N ALA A 57 1.97 -11.17 -8.41
CA ALA A 57 0.73 -11.86 -8.76
C ALA A 57 0.30 -11.55 -10.21
N LYS A 58 0.38 -10.27 -10.63
CA LYS A 58 0.05 -9.87 -11.99
C LYS A 58 1.06 -10.36 -13.03
N LEU A 59 2.35 -10.30 -12.72
CA LEU A 59 3.41 -10.77 -13.63
C LEU A 59 3.35 -12.28 -13.86
N LEU A 60 3.02 -13.06 -12.84
CA LEU A 60 2.82 -14.50 -12.94
C LEU A 60 1.48 -14.89 -13.56
N SER A 61 0.53 -13.95 -13.71
CA SER A 61 -0.74 -14.21 -14.38
C SER A 61 -0.72 -13.89 -15.87
N LEU A 62 0.39 -13.38 -16.40
CA LEU A 62 0.51 -13.03 -17.82
C LEU A 62 0.44 -14.29 -18.69
N THR A 63 -0.28 -14.18 -19.81
CA THR A 63 -0.17 -15.15 -20.90
C THR A 63 1.20 -15.07 -21.56
N GLU A 64 1.56 -16.08 -22.35
CA GLU A 64 2.82 -16.08 -23.11
C GLU A 64 2.94 -14.85 -24.03
N ALA A 65 1.85 -14.47 -24.69
CA ALA A 65 1.80 -13.30 -25.57
C ALA A 65 2.02 -11.99 -24.80
N GLU A 66 1.35 -11.81 -23.66
CA GLU A 66 1.52 -10.63 -22.81
C GLU A 66 2.93 -10.56 -22.21
N ARG A 67 3.47 -11.70 -21.77
CA ARG A 67 4.85 -11.79 -21.25
C ARG A 67 5.86 -11.44 -22.34
N ALA A 68 5.67 -11.89 -23.57
CA ALA A 68 6.55 -11.57 -24.69
C ALA A 68 6.49 -10.09 -25.09
N ALA A 69 5.30 -9.48 -25.05
CA ALA A 69 5.10 -8.06 -25.31
C ALA A 69 5.69 -7.16 -24.19
N GLY A 70 5.61 -7.63 -22.95
CA GLY A 70 6.07 -6.91 -21.76
C GLY A 70 4.98 -6.08 -21.10
N VAL A 71 5.33 -5.45 -19.98
CA VAL A 71 4.40 -4.71 -19.14
C VAL A 71 4.70 -3.23 -19.08
N VAL A 72 3.67 -2.44 -18.77
CA VAL A 72 3.78 -1.01 -18.47
C VAL A 72 3.16 -0.69 -17.10
N ALA A 73 3.78 0.22 -16.36
CA ALA A 73 3.23 0.77 -15.12
C ALA A 73 3.43 2.29 -15.07
N VAL A 74 2.57 2.98 -14.31
CA VAL A 74 2.68 4.41 -14.03
C VAL A 74 2.74 4.67 -12.53
N SER A 75 3.91 5.07 -12.04
CA SER A 75 4.12 5.46 -10.64
C SER A 75 5.57 5.89 -10.42
N GLY A 76 5.77 7.06 -9.80
CA GLY A 76 7.08 7.49 -9.29
C GLY A 76 7.45 6.91 -7.91
N GLY A 77 6.62 6.02 -7.33
CA GLY A 77 6.82 5.51 -5.97
C GLY A 77 6.87 3.98 -5.91
N ASN A 78 6.41 3.43 -4.79
CA ASN A 78 6.46 2.00 -4.47
C ASN A 78 5.97 1.06 -5.57
N HIS A 79 4.96 1.45 -6.35
CA HIS A 79 4.43 0.60 -7.41
C HIS A 79 5.38 0.49 -8.60
N GLY A 80 6.00 1.60 -9.03
CA GLY A 80 6.96 1.60 -10.13
C GLY A 80 8.20 0.77 -9.78
N VAL A 81 8.70 0.95 -8.56
CA VAL A 81 9.79 0.14 -7.99
C VAL A 81 9.42 -1.34 -7.94
N ALA A 82 8.22 -1.68 -7.44
CA ALA A 82 7.79 -3.07 -7.37
C ALA A 82 7.66 -3.73 -8.74
N VAL A 83 7.10 -3.04 -9.73
CA VAL A 83 6.98 -3.59 -11.09
C VAL A 83 8.36 -3.79 -11.71
N ALA A 84 9.27 -2.82 -11.61
CA ALA A 84 10.61 -2.95 -12.16
C ALA A 84 11.39 -4.13 -11.56
N VAL A 85 11.49 -4.19 -10.23
CA VAL A 85 12.28 -5.22 -9.52
C VAL A 85 11.68 -6.61 -9.70
N MET A 86 10.35 -6.74 -9.59
CA MET A 86 9.71 -8.06 -9.72
C MET A 86 9.65 -8.53 -11.17
N ALA A 87 9.53 -7.64 -12.15
CA ALA A 87 9.60 -8.01 -13.57
C ALA A 87 10.99 -8.52 -13.94
N ALA A 88 12.05 -7.85 -13.46
CA ALA A 88 13.43 -8.31 -13.63
C ALA A 88 13.65 -9.70 -13.03
N ALA A 89 13.19 -9.93 -11.80
CA ALA A 89 13.32 -11.22 -11.13
C ALA A 89 12.51 -12.37 -11.80
N LEU A 90 11.59 -12.03 -12.69
CA LEU A 90 10.74 -12.98 -13.42
C LEU A 90 11.02 -13.01 -14.92
N ASP A 91 12.09 -12.36 -15.38
CA ASP A 91 12.45 -12.24 -16.79
C ASP A 91 11.32 -11.68 -17.68
N VAL A 92 10.64 -10.64 -17.19
CA VAL A 92 9.60 -9.90 -17.92
C VAL A 92 10.11 -8.50 -18.24
N LYS A 93 9.95 -8.07 -19.50
CA LYS A 93 10.28 -6.69 -19.90
C LYS A 93 9.30 -5.72 -19.24
N ALA A 94 9.82 -4.68 -18.58
CA ALA A 94 9.00 -3.65 -17.94
C ALA A 94 9.34 -2.26 -18.45
N THR A 95 8.31 -1.47 -18.72
CA THR A 95 8.38 -0.02 -18.91
C THR A 95 7.72 0.68 -17.72
N VAL A 96 8.45 1.56 -17.04
CA VAL A 96 7.91 2.34 -15.92
C VAL A 96 7.85 3.80 -16.30
N VAL A 97 6.64 4.33 -16.37
CA VAL A 97 6.37 5.74 -16.67
C VAL A 97 6.28 6.51 -15.36
N MET A 98 7.09 7.57 -15.24
CA MET A 98 7.17 8.40 -14.03
C MET A 98 7.15 9.88 -14.42
N PRO A 99 6.52 10.78 -13.63
CA PRO A 99 6.73 12.20 -13.80
C PRO A 99 8.19 12.55 -13.44
N ARG A 100 8.74 13.62 -14.02
CA ARG A 100 10.09 14.13 -13.69
C ARG A 100 10.26 14.52 -12.22
N THR A 101 9.16 14.77 -11.53
CA THR A 101 9.12 15.06 -10.08
C THR A 101 9.18 13.81 -9.21
N ALA A 102 9.23 12.61 -9.79
CA ALA A 102 9.39 11.37 -9.04
C ALA A 102 10.73 11.39 -8.25
N PRO A 103 10.76 10.80 -7.04
CA PRO A 103 11.99 10.65 -6.28
C PRO A 103 13.11 10.01 -7.12
N ALA A 104 14.30 10.64 -7.10
CA ALA A 104 15.45 10.16 -7.87
C ALA A 104 15.78 8.69 -7.56
N ARG A 105 15.67 8.30 -6.27
CA ARG A 105 15.88 6.92 -5.85
C ARG A 105 14.94 5.93 -6.54
N SER A 106 13.66 6.28 -6.76
CA SER A 106 12.72 5.39 -7.46
C SER A 106 13.12 5.17 -8.92
N VAL A 107 13.63 6.22 -9.58
CA VAL A 107 14.15 6.15 -10.95
C VAL A 107 15.37 5.25 -11.00
N GLU A 108 16.34 5.49 -10.11
CA GLU A 108 17.57 4.68 -10.00
C GLU A 108 17.25 3.19 -9.78
N VAL A 109 16.37 2.83 -8.82
CA VAL A 109 15.98 1.42 -8.60
C VAL A 109 15.39 0.80 -9.87
N ALA A 110 14.54 1.54 -10.58
CA ALA A 110 13.87 1.00 -11.76
C ALA A 110 14.87 0.76 -12.91
N GLU A 111 15.81 1.68 -13.11
CA GLU A 111 16.89 1.55 -14.11
C GLU A 111 17.89 0.45 -13.73
N GLU A 112 18.29 0.36 -12.45
CA GLU A 112 19.15 -0.70 -11.90
C GLU A 112 18.54 -2.10 -12.08
N ALA A 113 17.21 -2.20 -11.96
CA ALA A 113 16.46 -3.42 -12.24
C ALA A 113 16.32 -3.73 -13.75
N GLY A 114 16.77 -2.85 -14.64
CA GLY A 114 16.70 -3.04 -16.09
C GLY A 114 15.34 -2.68 -16.71
N ALA A 115 14.47 -1.97 -16.00
CA ALA A 115 13.25 -1.45 -16.58
C ALA A 115 13.52 -0.24 -17.49
N LEU A 116 12.76 -0.11 -18.57
CA LEU A 116 12.77 1.10 -19.39
C LEU A 116 12.02 2.21 -18.66
N VAL A 117 12.74 3.20 -18.13
CA VAL A 117 12.12 4.36 -17.48
C VAL A 117 11.76 5.42 -18.51
N ARG A 118 10.51 5.90 -18.48
CA ARG A 118 10.01 6.97 -19.34
C ARG A 118 9.54 8.14 -18.49
N LEU A 119 10.36 9.20 -18.45
CA LEU A 119 10.04 10.42 -17.72
C LEU A 119 9.11 11.34 -18.51
N THR A 120 8.06 11.84 -17.86
CA THR A 120 7.09 12.79 -18.43
C THR A 120 7.00 14.07 -17.59
N ASP A 121 6.43 15.14 -18.15
CA ASP A 121 6.39 16.43 -17.46
C ASP A 121 5.41 16.45 -16.26
N GLY A 122 4.43 15.54 -16.25
CA GLY A 122 3.48 15.40 -15.15
C GLY A 122 2.69 14.08 -15.25
N MET A 123 1.76 13.90 -14.31
CA MET A 123 0.94 12.69 -14.25
C MET A 123 -0.02 12.55 -15.44
N ASP A 124 -0.59 13.64 -15.94
CA ASP A 124 -1.51 13.59 -17.09
C ASP A 124 -0.81 13.07 -18.35
N SER A 125 0.41 13.57 -18.63
CA SER A 125 1.22 13.08 -19.74
C SER A 125 1.75 11.67 -19.50
N ALA A 126 1.97 11.27 -18.24
CA ALA A 126 2.28 9.89 -17.88
C ALA A 126 1.13 8.94 -18.24
N PHE A 127 -0.11 9.28 -17.86
CA PHE A 127 -1.31 8.48 -18.18
C PHE A 127 -1.53 8.40 -19.69
N ALA A 128 -1.38 9.51 -20.42
CA ALA A 128 -1.50 9.51 -21.88
C ALA A 128 -0.45 8.60 -22.56
N LEU A 129 0.80 8.60 -22.07
CA LEU A 129 1.84 7.70 -22.59
C LEU A 129 1.51 6.24 -22.28
N VAL A 130 1.03 5.92 -21.08
CA VAL A 130 0.63 4.56 -20.71
C VAL A 130 -0.49 4.05 -21.61
N SER A 131 -1.51 4.87 -21.88
CA SER A 131 -2.59 4.51 -22.79
C SER A 131 -2.06 4.13 -24.18
N ARG A 132 -1.14 4.91 -24.74
CA ARG A 132 -0.50 4.58 -26.02
C ARG A 132 0.31 3.29 -25.96
N LEU A 133 1.12 3.09 -24.92
CA LEU A 133 1.90 1.85 -24.75
C LEU A 133 1.01 0.60 -24.63
N ARG A 134 -0.20 0.75 -24.06
CA ARG A 134 -1.19 -0.33 -24.03
C ARG A 134 -1.77 -0.62 -25.41
N GLU A 135 -2.05 0.41 -26.20
CA GLU A 135 -2.47 0.27 -27.61
C GLU A 135 -1.37 -0.39 -28.46
N GLU A 136 -0.10 -0.17 -28.11
CA GLU A 136 1.08 -0.84 -28.70
C GLU A 136 1.27 -2.29 -28.20
N GLY A 137 0.42 -2.78 -27.30
CA GLY A 137 0.36 -4.18 -26.87
C GLY A 137 0.98 -4.49 -25.51
N LEU A 138 1.47 -3.50 -24.75
CA LEU A 138 2.00 -3.75 -23.40
C LEU A 138 0.85 -3.96 -22.40
N THR A 139 1.02 -4.92 -21.49
CA THR A 139 0.04 -5.17 -20.44
C THR A 139 0.22 -4.18 -19.29
N LEU A 140 -0.84 -3.44 -18.94
CA LEU A 140 -0.84 -2.56 -17.78
C LEU A 140 -0.83 -3.37 -16.47
N VAL A 141 0.12 -3.06 -15.60
CA VAL A 141 0.08 -3.47 -14.19
C VAL A 141 -0.48 -2.30 -13.39
N HIS A 142 -1.79 -2.31 -13.12
CA HIS A 142 -2.44 -1.23 -12.38
C HIS A 142 -2.02 -1.25 -10.89
N PRO A 143 -1.77 -0.10 -10.24
CA PRO A 143 -1.37 -0.06 -8.84
C PRO A 143 -2.39 -0.57 -7.80
N PHE A 144 -3.66 -0.77 -8.17
CA PHE A 144 -4.74 -1.12 -7.24
C PHE A 144 -6.05 -1.55 -7.92
N ASP A 145 -6.40 -1.02 -9.10
CA ASP A 145 -7.62 -1.37 -9.83
C ASP A 145 -7.42 -2.57 -10.77
N ASP A 146 -6.96 -3.68 -10.20
CA ASP A 146 -6.83 -4.95 -10.90
C ASP A 146 -7.13 -6.08 -9.91
N PRO A 147 -8.12 -6.95 -10.19
CA PRO A 147 -8.47 -8.10 -9.34
C PRO A 147 -7.28 -8.96 -8.91
N VAL A 148 -6.34 -9.22 -9.81
CA VAL A 148 -5.14 -10.04 -9.55
C VAL A 148 -4.21 -9.29 -8.60
N VAL A 149 -4.04 -7.99 -8.82
CA VAL A 149 -3.23 -7.15 -7.92
C VAL A 149 -3.85 -7.12 -6.52
N VAL A 150 -5.16 -6.87 -6.40
CA VAL A 150 -5.88 -6.85 -5.11
C VAL A 150 -5.79 -8.19 -4.40
N ALA A 151 -5.99 -9.30 -5.10
CA ALA A 151 -5.83 -10.65 -4.54
C ALA A 151 -4.39 -10.86 -4.02
N GLY A 152 -3.38 -10.44 -4.80
CA GLY A 152 -1.98 -10.47 -4.37
C GLY A 152 -1.73 -9.63 -3.12
N GLN A 153 -2.28 -8.42 -3.01
CA GLN A 153 -2.17 -7.62 -1.78
C GLN A 153 -2.91 -8.27 -0.61
N GLY A 154 -4.01 -8.99 -0.86
CA GLY A 154 -4.77 -9.71 0.16
C GLY A 154 -3.98 -10.80 0.88
N THR A 155 -2.91 -11.30 0.27
CA THR A 155 -1.99 -12.25 0.92
C THR A 155 -1.35 -11.67 2.19
N VAL A 156 -1.24 -10.33 2.29
CA VAL A 156 -0.85 -9.66 3.55
C VAL A 156 -1.85 -9.99 4.66
N GLY A 157 -3.14 -9.88 4.38
CA GLY A 157 -4.20 -10.16 5.37
C GLY A 157 -4.30 -11.65 5.70
N LEU A 158 -4.02 -12.53 4.74
CA LEU A 158 -3.98 -13.98 4.96
C LEU A 158 -2.86 -14.35 5.94
N GLU A 159 -1.63 -13.91 5.67
CA GLU A 159 -0.50 -14.13 6.58
C GLU A 159 -0.74 -13.45 7.93
N PHE A 160 -1.34 -12.27 7.95
CA PHE A 160 -1.59 -11.55 9.20
C PHE A 160 -2.64 -12.27 10.07
N ALA A 161 -3.69 -12.84 9.46
CA ALA A 161 -4.69 -13.63 10.16
C ALA A 161 -4.10 -14.89 10.83
N GLU A 162 -3.10 -15.50 10.19
CA GLU A 162 -2.39 -16.69 10.65
C GLU A 162 -1.38 -16.37 11.76
N ASP A 163 -0.61 -15.28 11.60
CA ASP A 163 0.57 -15.03 12.43
C ASP A 163 0.33 -14.12 13.65
N ALA A 164 -0.73 -13.30 13.66
CA ALA A 164 -0.84 -12.17 14.61
C ALA A 164 -1.20 -12.52 16.05
N GLY A 165 -1.57 -13.78 16.33
CA GLY A 165 -2.19 -14.15 17.59
C GLY A 165 -3.57 -13.48 17.75
N GLU A 166 -3.87 -12.97 18.94
CA GLU A 166 -5.14 -12.31 19.27
C GLU A 166 -5.16 -10.83 18.84
N LEU A 167 -6.13 -10.47 17.99
CA LEU A 167 -6.41 -9.12 17.51
C LEU A 167 -7.91 -8.83 17.64
N THR A 168 -8.25 -7.57 17.91
CA THR A 168 -9.63 -7.05 17.86
C THR A 168 -9.81 -6.04 16.74
N ASP A 169 -8.74 -5.33 16.37
CA ASP A 169 -8.77 -4.20 15.44
C ASP A 169 -7.53 -4.22 14.56
N VAL A 170 -7.69 -4.02 13.26
CA VAL A 170 -6.59 -3.90 12.30
C VAL A 170 -6.67 -2.57 11.56
N VAL A 171 -5.58 -1.80 11.58
CA VAL A 171 -5.47 -0.51 10.91
C VAL A 171 -4.64 -0.66 9.64
N VAL A 172 -5.16 -0.16 8.52
CA VAL A 172 -4.54 -0.25 7.19
C VAL A 172 -4.62 1.10 6.47
N SER A 173 -3.50 1.57 5.94
CA SER A 173 -3.48 2.81 5.17
C SER A 173 -4.11 2.64 3.79
N ILE A 174 -4.72 3.72 3.30
CA ILE A 174 -5.50 3.76 2.08
C ILE A 174 -4.94 4.84 1.16
N GLY A 175 -4.59 4.43 -0.05
CA GLY A 175 -4.53 5.32 -1.22
C GLY A 175 -5.64 4.94 -2.20
N GLY A 176 -5.30 4.24 -3.27
CA GLY A 176 -6.33 3.70 -4.20
C GLY A 176 -7.18 2.55 -3.65
N GLY A 177 -6.92 2.09 -2.42
CA GLY A 177 -7.72 1.07 -1.72
C GLY A 177 -7.33 -0.40 -1.99
N GLY A 178 -6.36 -0.69 -2.87
CA GLY A 178 -6.02 -2.07 -3.22
C GLY A 178 -5.49 -2.93 -2.05
N LEU A 179 -4.67 -2.35 -1.17
CA LEU A 179 -4.16 -3.04 0.02
C LEU A 179 -5.29 -3.38 0.99
N ILE A 180 -6.05 -2.37 1.43
CA ILE A 180 -7.12 -2.57 2.40
C ILE A 180 -8.23 -3.47 1.85
N ALA A 181 -8.55 -3.40 0.55
CA ALA A 181 -9.53 -4.28 -0.06
C ALA A 181 -9.16 -5.76 0.09
N GLY A 182 -7.91 -6.10 -0.26
CA GLY A 182 -7.41 -7.46 -0.11
C GLY A 182 -7.28 -7.89 1.36
N VAL A 183 -6.70 -7.03 2.21
CA VAL A 183 -6.52 -7.32 3.64
C VAL A 183 -7.87 -7.53 4.33
N ALA A 184 -8.85 -6.66 4.05
CA ALA A 184 -10.18 -6.75 4.63
C ALA A 184 -10.92 -8.02 4.18
N ALA A 185 -10.81 -8.40 2.92
CA ALA A 185 -11.40 -9.65 2.41
C ALA A 185 -10.80 -10.88 3.11
N ALA A 186 -9.47 -10.95 3.27
CA ALA A 186 -8.83 -12.05 3.97
C ALA A 186 -9.20 -12.10 5.46
N LEU A 187 -9.13 -10.97 6.16
CA LEU A 187 -9.44 -10.89 7.59
C LEU A 187 -10.91 -11.18 7.86
N ARG A 188 -11.85 -10.67 7.06
CA ARG A 188 -13.27 -10.98 7.24
C ARG A 188 -13.56 -12.48 7.10
N ALA A 189 -12.87 -13.16 6.19
CA ALA A 189 -13.03 -14.59 5.98
C ALA A 189 -12.38 -15.44 7.10
N ARG A 190 -11.23 -15.03 7.62
CA ARG A 190 -10.46 -15.82 8.61
C ARG A 190 -10.71 -15.45 10.06
N ARG A 191 -11.06 -14.20 10.32
CA ARG A 191 -11.18 -13.56 11.64
C ARG A 191 -12.40 -12.61 11.63
N PRO A 192 -13.62 -13.13 11.49
CA PRO A 192 -14.82 -12.33 11.20
C PRO A 192 -15.14 -11.27 12.26
N ASP A 193 -14.67 -11.46 13.50
CA ASP A 193 -14.88 -10.53 14.62
C ASP A 193 -13.87 -9.37 14.67
N VAL A 194 -12.80 -9.41 13.86
CA VAL A 194 -11.82 -8.32 13.79
C VAL A 194 -12.44 -7.13 13.05
N ARG A 195 -12.40 -5.96 13.68
CA ARG A 195 -12.75 -4.69 13.04
C ARG A 195 -11.59 -4.21 12.19
N ILE A 196 -11.90 -3.73 10.99
CA ILE A 196 -10.89 -3.26 10.04
C ILE A 196 -11.08 -1.77 9.86
N TRP A 197 -10.01 -1.01 10.05
CA TRP A 197 -10.00 0.45 10.04
C TRP A 197 -9.11 0.94 8.89
N GLY A 198 -9.66 1.80 8.06
CA GLY A 198 -8.92 2.53 7.05
C GLY A 198 -8.28 3.79 7.62
N VAL A 199 -7.13 4.20 7.09
CA VAL A 199 -6.60 5.54 7.32
C VAL A 199 -6.13 6.20 6.03
N GLU A 200 -6.59 7.43 5.81
CA GLU A 200 -6.15 8.35 4.77
C GLU A 200 -5.49 9.59 5.41
N THR A 201 -4.83 10.41 4.60
CA THR A 201 -4.32 11.71 5.03
C THR A 201 -5.15 12.85 4.45
N GLU A 202 -5.26 13.95 5.20
CA GLU A 202 -5.94 15.18 4.74
C GLU A 202 -5.39 15.62 3.38
N GLY A 203 -6.27 15.85 2.39
CA GLY A 203 -5.84 16.17 1.03
C GLY A 203 -5.47 14.96 0.16
N ALA A 204 -5.67 13.73 0.64
CA ALA A 204 -5.59 12.47 -0.12
C ALA A 204 -6.76 11.52 0.25
N GLU A 205 -7.96 12.08 0.43
CA GLU A 205 -9.13 11.41 1.04
C GLU A 205 -10.05 10.74 -0.01
N ALA A 206 -9.47 10.06 -1.00
CA ALA A 206 -10.22 9.56 -2.15
C ALA A 206 -11.30 8.53 -1.76
N MET A 207 -11.02 7.65 -0.81
CA MET A 207 -11.95 6.64 -0.33
C MET A 207 -13.03 7.27 0.57
N SER A 208 -12.66 8.14 1.50
CA SER A 208 -13.63 8.82 2.38
C SER A 208 -14.64 9.63 1.57
N GLN A 209 -14.17 10.39 0.56
CA GLN A 209 -15.04 11.14 -0.34
C GLN A 209 -15.92 10.23 -1.20
N ALA A 210 -15.40 9.07 -1.64
CA ALA A 210 -16.18 8.09 -2.39
C ALA A 210 -17.28 7.43 -1.52
N LEU A 211 -16.99 7.10 -0.27
CA LEU A 211 -17.97 6.58 0.69
C LEU A 211 -19.09 7.59 0.95
N ALA A 212 -18.74 8.86 1.20
CA ALA A 212 -19.71 9.93 1.40
C ALA A 212 -20.60 10.17 0.17
N ALA A 213 -20.05 10.02 -1.04
CA ALA A 213 -20.76 10.21 -2.30
C ALA A 213 -21.55 8.97 -2.77
N GLY A 214 -21.41 7.81 -2.13
CA GLY A 214 -22.02 6.55 -2.59
C GLY A 214 -21.36 5.94 -3.85
N GLY A 215 -20.10 6.30 -4.12
CA GLY A 215 -19.33 5.73 -5.24
C GLY A 215 -18.07 6.50 -5.58
N PRO A 216 -17.22 5.95 -6.47
CA PRO A 216 -15.96 6.57 -6.88
C PRO A 216 -16.12 8.02 -7.37
N ARG A 217 -15.25 8.90 -6.87
CA ARG A 217 -15.19 10.32 -7.24
C ARG A 217 -13.73 10.78 -7.28
N SER A 218 -13.42 11.67 -8.21
CA SER A 218 -12.11 12.32 -8.26
C SER A 218 -11.95 13.37 -7.16
N VAL A 219 -10.75 13.45 -6.59
CA VAL A 219 -10.36 14.43 -5.57
C VAL A 219 -9.14 15.21 -6.03
N SER A 220 -9.05 16.46 -5.60
CA SER A 220 -7.84 17.26 -5.76
C SER A 220 -6.84 16.87 -4.67
N LEU A 221 -5.60 16.62 -5.06
CA LEU A 221 -4.56 16.14 -4.16
C LEU A 221 -3.73 17.32 -3.62
N SER A 222 -3.57 17.37 -2.29
CA SER A 222 -2.72 18.36 -1.60
C SER A 222 -1.83 17.77 -0.51
N SER A 223 -2.05 16.50 -0.13
CA SER A 223 -1.21 15.80 0.86
C SER A 223 0.22 15.62 0.35
N ILE A 224 1.19 15.75 1.25
CA ILE A 224 2.60 15.42 1.00
C ILE A 224 2.85 13.91 0.94
N VAL A 225 1.91 13.10 1.45
CA VAL A 225 2.03 11.64 1.52
C VAL A 225 1.66 11.04 0.17
N THR A 226 2.54 11.25 -0.81
CA THR A 226 2.29 10.90 -2.22
C THR A 226 1.97 9.42 -2.47
N THR A 227 2.40 8.52 -1.57
CA THR A 227 2.10 7.08 -1.66
C THR A 227 0.67 6.71 -1.26
N LEU A 228 -0.09 7.65 -0.65
CA LEU A 228 -1.53 7.57 -0.42
C LEU A 228 -2.35 8.45 -1.39
N SER A 229 -1.72 9.37 -2.13
CA SER A 229 -2.38 10.35 -3.00
C SER A 229 -2.88 9.77 -4.33
N ALA A 230 -3.84 8.84 -4.29
CA ALA A 230 -4.59 8.41 -5.47
C ALA A 230 -5.70 9.43 -5.77
N PRO A 231 -5.83 9.94 -7.01
CA PRO A 231 -6.81 10.98 -7.34
C PRO A 231 -8.25 10.46 -7.35
N ALA A 232 -8.45 9.15 -7.39
CA ALA A 232 -9.73 8.48 -7.23
C ALA A 232 -9.49 7.03 -6.80
N VAL A 233 -10.43 6.45 -6.08
CA VAL A 233 -10.54 4.99 -5.89
C VAL A 233 -11.28 4.37 -7.07
N SER A 234 -11.17 3.05 -7.25
CA SER A 234 -11.94 2.36 -8.28
C SER A 234 -13.25 1.79 -7.73
N ARG A 235 -14.14 1.36 -8.62
CA ARG A 235 -15.37 0.66 -8.20
C ARG A 235 -15.02 -0.61 -7.42
N LEU A 236 -14.01 -1.35 -7.87
CA LEU A 236 -13.53 -2.56 -7.22
C LEU A 236 -13.12 -2.29 -5.76
N THR A 237 -12.25 -1.32 -5.52
CA THR A 237 -11.75 -1.06 -4.16
C THR A 237 -12.80 -0.39 -3.27
N TYR A 238 -13.63 0.48 -3.85
CA TYR A 238 -14.80 1.07 -3.18
C TYR A 238 -15.77 -0.01 -2.65
N GLU A 239 -16.15 -0.98 -3.48
CA GLU A 239 -17.10 -2.03 -3.08
C GLU A 239 -16.59 -2.85 -1.90
N HIS A 240 -15.29 -3.15 -1.85
CA HIS A 240 -14.69 -3.85 -0.72
C HIS A 240 -14.71 -3.01 0.55
N VAL A 241 -14.25 -1.76 0.46
CA VAL A 241 -14.18 -0.89 1.64
C VAL A 241 -15.59 -0.64 2.18
N SER A 242 -16.55 -0.31 1.31
CA SER A 242 -17.94 -0.08 1.70
C SER A 242 -18.59 -1.29 2.36
N ALA A 243 -18.19 -2.51 2.02
CA ALA A 243 -18.79 -3.73 2.55
C ALA A 243 -18.06 -4.30 3.78
N LEU A 244 -16.75 -4.12 3.88
CA LEU A 244 -15.90 -4.90 4.81
C LEU A 244 -15.22 -4.07 5.89
N VAL A 245 -15.02 -2.77 5.65
CA VAL A 245 -14.26 -1.87 6.54
C VAL A 245 -15.21 -1.17 7.51
N THR A 246 -14.83 -1.15 8.78
CA THR A 246 -15.61 -0.55 9.88
C THR A 246 -15.76 0.95 9.68
N GLU A 247 -14.64 1.64 9.46
CA GLU A 247 -14.61 3.08 9.21
C GLU A 247 -13.28 3.45 8.53
N VAL A 248 -13.28 4.55 7.78
CA VAL A 248 -12.08 5.19 7.26
C VAL A 248 -11.84 6.48 8.05
N LEU A 249 -10.69 6.55 8.72
CA LEU A 249 -10.23 7.71 9.46
C LEU A 249 -9.37 8.60 8.55
N VAL A 250 -9.39 9.91 8.78
CA VAL A 250 -8.50 10.87 8.13
C VAL A 250 -7.62 11.54 9.18
N VAL A 251 -6.31 11.60 8.92
CA VAL A 251 -5.34 12.26 9.80
C VAL A 251 -4.54 13.33 9.07
N PRO A 252 -4.09 14.41 9.74
CA PRO A 252 -3.20 15.39 9.14
C PRO A 252 -1.87 14.78 8.69
N ASP A 253 -1.29 15.31 7.62
CA ASP A 253 0.06 14.94 7.16
C ASP A 253 1.11 15.06 8.27
N ARG A 254 0.99 16.09 9.12
CA ARG A 254 1.87 16.28 10.27
C ARG A 254 1.87 15.07 11.19
N GLU A 255 0.69 14.55 11.53
CA GLU A 255 0.56 13.37 12.39
C GLU A 255 1.10 12.10 11.71
N ALA A 256 1.02 12.02 10.37
CA ALA A 256 1.62 10.93 9.60
C ALA A 256 3.17 10.96 9.64
N VAL A 257 3.78 12.15 9.61
CA VAL A 257 5.23 12.31 9.76
C VAL A 257 5.65 12.03 11.20
N GLU A 258 4.96 12.60 12.20
CA GLU A 258 5.17 12.29 13.63
C GLU A 258 5.06 10.78 13.89
N GLY A 259 4.08 10.12 13.29
CA GLY A 259 3.90 8.68 13.39
C GLY A 259 5.06 7.88 12.79
N SER A 260 5.70 8.36 11.73
CA SER A 260 6.90 7.71 11.18
C SER A 260 8.10 7.84 12.12
N LEU A 261 8.28 9.00 12.75
CA LEU A 261 9.30 9.21 13.78
C LEU A 261 9.04 8.30 14.99
N ALA A 262 7.80 8.22 15.46
CA ALA A 262 7.42 7.36 16.57
C ALA A 262 7.56 5.86 16.24
N LEU A 263 7.29 5.43 15.01
CA LEU A 263 7.58 4.06 14.55
C LEU A 263 9.08 3.74 14.61
N ALA A 264 9.94 4.70 14.26
CA ALA A 264 11.39 4.53 14.39
C ALA A 264 11.83 4.52 15.87
N GLU A 265 11.32 5.44 16.69
CA GLU A 265 11.71 5.61 18.10
C GLU A 265 11.19 4.50 19.01
N HIS A 266 9.94 4.07 18.83
CA HIS A 266 9.29 3.09 19.70
C HIS A 266 9.21 1.71 19.05
N GLY A 267 8.86 1.65 17.77
CA GLY A 267 8.74 0.41 17.02
C GLY A 267 10.08 -0.13 16.47
N LYS A 268 11.13 0.69 16.47
CA LYS A 268 12.46 0.37 15.91
C LYS A 268 12.41 -0.03 14.44
N VAL A 269 11.45 0.53 13.70
CA VAL A 269 11.27 0.31 12.26
C VAL A 269 11.25 1.63 11.51
N TRP A 270 11.98 1.70 10.40
CA TRP A 270 12.05 2.89 9.55
C TRP A 270 10.91 2.85 8.53
N THR A 271 10.06 3.87 8.52
CA THR A 271 8.85 3.90 7.70
C THR A 271 8.68 5.21 6.94
N GLU A 272 7.91 5.15 5.86
CA GLU A 272 7.40 6.35 5.18
C GLU A 272 6.07 6.83 5.82
N PRO A 273 5.62 8.08 5.58
CA PRO A 273 4.41 8.64 6.18
C PRO A 273 3.12 7.85 5.90
N ALA A 274 3.06 7.09 4.79
CA ALA A 274 1.94 6.20 4.51
C ALA A 274 1.76 5.07 5.54
N ALA A 275 2.84 4.67 6.22
CA ALA A 275 2.77 3.78 7.37
C ALA A 275 2.74 4.58 8.69
N GLY A 276 3.35 5.77 8.72
CA GLY A 276 3.28 6.65 9.88
C GLY A 276 1.86 7.05 10.30
N CYS A 277 0.94 7.25 9.34
CA CYS A 277 -0.46 7.59 9.62
C CYS A 277 -1.22 6.52 10.42
N LEU A 278 -0.69 5.28 10.52
CA LEU A 278 -1.29 4.20 11.30
C LEU A 278 -1.34 4.52 12.80
N LEU A 279 -0.34 5.22 13.35
CA LEU A 279 -0.27 5.51 14.79
C LEU A 279 -1.34 6.50 15.28
N PRO A 280 -1.53 7.69 14.68
CA PRO A 280 -2.62 8.58 15.07
C PRO A 280 -3.99 7.93 14.85
N ALA A 281 -4.17 7.14 13.78
CA ALA A 281 -5.40 6.38 13.57
C ALA A 281 -5.63 5.33 14.66
N ALA A 282 -4.61 4.55 15.03
CA ALA A 282 -4.69 3.56 16.08
C ALA A 282 -5.05 4.17 17.44
N ARG A 283 -4.52 5.36 17.77
CA ARG A 283 -4.91 6.11 18.99
C ARG A 283 -6.41 6.41 19.00
N ARG A 284 -6.95 6.93 17.89
CA ARG A 284 -8.39 7.20 17.74
C ARG A 284 -9.23 5.92 17.83
N VAL A 285 -8.72 4.78 17.34
CA VAL A 285 -9.39 3.48 17.50
C VAL A 285 -9.42 3.06 18.97
N VAL A 286 -8.30 3.15 19.68
CA VAL A 286 -8.23 2.83 21.13
C VAL A 286 -9.19 3.70 21.94
N GLU A 287 -9.24 5.00 21.67
CA GLU A 287 -10.17 5.93 22.34
C GLU A 287 -11.65 5.55 22.16
N ARG A 288 -12.01 4.94 21.02
CA ARG A 288 -13.38 4.52 20.71
C ARG A 288 -13.73 3.13 21.24
N VAL A 289 -12.74 2.24 21.25
CA VAL A 289 -12.92 0.82 21.62
C VAL A 289 -12.72 0.60 23.12
N GLY A 290 -11.84 1.38 23.75
CA GLY A 290 -11.41 1.22 25.13
C GLY A 290 -10.30 0.18 25.33
N ASP A 291 -9.99 -0.10 26.60
CA ASP A 291 -8.82 -0.87 27.05
C ASP A 291 -8.78 -2.34 26.60
N GLY A 292 -9.90 -2.86 26.08
CA GLY A 292 -9.97 -4.21 25.50
C GLY A 292 -9.37 -4.30 24.09
N ALA A 293 -8.95 -3.18 23.49
CA ALA A 293 -8.38 -3.16 22.16
C ALA A 293 -7.06 -3.96 22.08
N ARG A 294 -6.89 -4.70 20.98
CA ARG A 294 -5.66 -5.37 20.59
C ARG A 294 -5.40 -5.03 19.13
N ILE A 295 -4.45 -4.13 18.92
CA ILE A 295 -4.26 -3.43 17.65
C ILE A 295 -3.29 -4.18 16.74
N GLY A 296 -3.73 -4.48 15.53
CA GLY A 296 -2.90 -4.90 14.41
C GLY A 296 -2.56 -3.74 13.49
N LEU A 297 -1.29 -3.52 13.17
CA LEU A 297 -0.84 -2.49 12.22
C LEU A 297 -0.27 -3.15 10.96
N VAL A 298 -0.80 -2.80 9.79
CA VAL A 298 -0.20 -3.19 8.51
C VAL A 298 0.80 -2.14 8.07
N VAL A 299 2.07 -2.31 8.43
CA VAL A 299 3.14 -1.34 8.17
C VAL A 299 3.57 -1.45 6.70
N CYS A 300 2.88 -0.68 5.83
CA CYS A 300 2.82 -0.92 4.39
C CYS A 300 4.15 -0.72 3.62
N GLY A 301 5.06 0.13 4.11
CA GLY A 301 6.30 0.44 3.39
C GLY A 301 7.26 1.32 4.17
N GLY A 302 8.50 1.39 3.68
CA GLY A 302 9.60 2.12 4.30
C GLY A 302 10.54 2.82 3.31
N ASN A 303 10.07 3.08 2.08
CA ASN A 303 10.86 3.70 1.02
C ASN A 303 10.98 5.23 1.17
N ALA A 304 11.41 5.68 2.34
CA ALA A 304 11.75 7.08 2.60
C ALA A 304 13.26 7.22 2.82
N THR A 305 13.88 8.21 2.20
CA THR A 305 15.28 8.53 2.48
C THR A 305 15.41 9.32 3.78
N THR A 306 16.62 9.37 4.33
CA THR A 306 16.91 10.24 5.49
C THR A 306 16.70 11.72 5.16
N ALA A 307 16.95 12.13 3.91
CA ALA A 307 16.70 13.48 3.43
C ALA A 307 15.20 13.81 3.36
N ASP A 308 14.37 12.87 2.88
CA ASP A 308 12.91 13.02 2.85
C ASP A 308 12.36 13.22 4.27
N MET A 309 12.70 12.30 5.18
CA MET A 309 12.27 12.37 6.58
C MET A 309 12.71 13.66 7.27
N THR A 310 13.94 14.11 6.97
CA THR A 310 14.47 15.39 7.47
C THR A 310 13.64 16.56 6.96
N GLY A 311 13.41 16.63 5.64
CA GLY A 311 12.65 17.72 5.04
C GLY A 311 11.19 17.77 5.52
N TRP A 312 10.55 16.61 5.72
CA TRP A 312 9.19 16.55 6.27
C TRP A 312 9.15 16.97 7.74
N ALA A 313 10.10 16.52 8.56
CA ALA A 313 10.17 16.90 9.97
C ALA A 313 10.41 18.41 10.14
N ASP A 314 11.34 18.99 9.36
CA ASP A 314 11.62 20.43 9.36
C ASP A 314 10.39 21.24 8.91
N ARG A 315 9.70 20.79 7.85
CA ARG A 315 8.47 21.42 7.34
C ARG A 315 7.38 21.54 8.41
N PHE A 316 7.28 20.57 9.32
CA PHE A 316 6.25 20.55 10.37
C PHE A 316 6.76 20.99 11.75
N GLY A 317 8.02 21.40 11.88
CA GLY A 317 8.60 21.82 13.16
C GLY A 317 8.65 20.69 14.19
N LEU A 318 9.00 19.48 13.75
CA LEU A 318 9.10 18.28 14.60
C LEU A 318 10.52 18.05 15.16
N ARG A 319 11.37 19.07 15.09
CA ARG A 319 12.76 19.08 15.56
C ARG A 319 13.03 20.29 16.44
#